data_AF-A0A177NWG1-F1
#
_entry.id   AF-A0A177NWG1-F1
#
_cell.length_a   1.000
_cell.length_b   1.000
_cell.length_c   1.000
_cell.angle_alpha   90.00
_cell.angle_beta   90.00
_cell.angle_gamma   90.00
#
_symmetry.space_group_name_H-M   'P 1'
#
loop_
_entity.id
_entity.type
_entity.pdbx_description
1 polymer ?
#
loop_
_entity_poly.entity_id
_entity_poly.type
_entity_poly.pdbx_seq_one_letter_code
_entity_poly.pdbx_strand_id
1 'polypeptide(L)'
;MNQDLSVFVTPFALVIGCALIAAGGLYFIEIQFLKSRVQAIAALVAGSIVLAALEVVLAGSSVSFFKAQQVQTSACELEGESAHPEARLGVDVNVIHKHILGCMQEAGYEWAPAHRNCKDAPVATNAYCYLPATGFERAITAFQLRFE
;
A
#
# COMPACT_ATOMS: atom_id res chain seq x y z
N MET A 1 8.17 -7.09 4.97
CA MET A 1 8.32 -6.84 6.42
C MET A 1 7.21 -7.63 7.13
N ASN A 2 7.52 -8.48 8.12
CA ASN A 2 6.57 -9.43 8.70
C ASN A 2 5.32 -8.70 9.23
N GLN A 3 4.16 -8.92 8.59
CA GLN A 3 2.89 -8.31 9.00
C GLN A 3 2.58 -8.58 10.49
N ASP A 4 3.00 -9.75 10.99
CA ASP A 4 2.84 -10.13 12.40
C ASP A 4 3.56 -9.19 13.38
N LEU A 5 4.74 -8.68 13.02
CA LEU A 5 5.51 -7.78 13.89
C LEU A 5 4.86 -6.39 13.95
N SER A 6 4.30 -5.91 12.82
CA SER A 6 3.64 -4.61 12.75
C SER A 6 2.39 -4.59 13.63
N VAL A 7 1.54 -5.63 13.56
CA VAL A 7 0.32 -5.71 14.37
C VAL A 7 0.63 -5.66 15.86
N PHE A 8 1.75 -6.26 16.27
CA PHE A 8 2.16 -6.27 17.68
C PHE A 8 2.80 -4.94 18.13
N VAL A 9 3.60 -4.28 17.28
CA VAL A 9 4.39 -3.09 17.65
C VAL A 9 3.59 -1.78 17.53
N THR A 10 2.68 -1.69 16.56
CA THR A 10 1.87 -0.49 16.27
C THR A 10 1.13 0.05 17.51
N PRO A 11 0.45 -0.76 18.36
CA PRO A 11 -0.27 -0.24 19.54
C PRO A 11 0.67 0.42 20.55
N PHE A 12 1.83 -0.20 20.80
CA PHE A 12 2.82 0.34 21.75
C PHE A 12 3.45 1.62 21.22
N ALA A 13 3.81 1.64 19.94
CA ALA A 13 4.37 2.84 19.31
C ALA A 13 3.38 4.01 19.33
N LEU A 14 2.08 3.75 19.14
CA LEU A 14 1.03 4.76 19.23
C LEU A 14 0.93 5.36 20.64
N VAL A 15 0.89 4.49 21.66
CA VAL A 15 0.85 4.92 23.06
C VAL A 15 2.08 5.76 23.41
N ILE A 16 3.27 5.33 22.99
CA ILE A 16 4.52 6.06 23.21
C ILE A 16 4.51 7.41 22.50
N GLY A 17 4.11 7.46 21.22
CA GLY A 17 4.04 8.69 20.44
C GLY A 17 3.08 9.72 21.06
N CYS A 18 1.86 9.28 21.41
CA CYS A 18 0.87 10.13 22.07
C CYS A 18 1.34 10.60 23.46
N ALA A 19 1.96 9.72 24.26
CA ALA A 19 2.49 10.07 25.57
C ALA A 19 3.60 11.12 25.47
N LEU A 20 4.49 11.00 24.48
CA LEU A 20 5.56 11.97 24.23
C LEU A 20 5.01 13.34 23.80
N ILE A 21 3.99 13.36 22.94
CA ILE A 21 3.33 14.61 22.54
C ILE A 21 2.62 15.25 23.73
N ALA A 22 1.86 14.47 24.51
CA ALA A 22 1.16 14.98 25.68
C ALA A 22 2.14 15.54 26.73
N ALA A 23 3.20 14.78 27.06
CA ALA A 23 4.21 15.19 28.02
C ALA A 23 4.97 16.46 27.58
N GLY A 24 5.33 16.54 26.29
CA GLY A 24 5.97 17.73 25.73
C GLY A 24 5.03 18.94 25.62
N GLY A 25 3.76 18.71 25.27
CA GLY A 25 2.73 19.74 25.13
C GLY A 25 2.32 20.36 26.46
N LEU A 26 2.21 19.55 27.52
CA LEU A 26 1.88 20.02 28.88
C LEU A 26 2.85 21.09 29.39
N TYR A 27 4.12 21.03 28.99
CA TYR A 27 5.12 22.05 29.33
C TYR A 27 4.73 23.45 28.84
N PHE A 28 4.02 23.56 27.72
CA PHE A 28 3.58 24.85 27.15
C PHE A 28 2.27 25.37 27.76
N ILE A 29 1.61 24.57 28.61
CA ILE A 29 0.39 24.93 29.35
C ILE A 29 0.71 25.16 30.84
N GLU A 30 1.98 25.49 31.14
CA GLU A 30 2.53 25.67 32.49
C GLU A 30 2.45 24.45 33.43
N ILE A 31 2.09 23.27 32.92
CA ILE A 31 2.12 22.01 33.67
C ILE A 31 3.53 21.40 33.49
N GLN A 32 4.42 21.71 34.44
CA GLN A 32 5.84 21.36 34.37
C GLN A 32 6.11 19.88 34.72
N PHE A 33 5.65 18.97 33.87
CA PHE A 33 6.01 17.55 33.96
C PHE A 33 7.47 17.27 33.53
N LEU A 34 8.01 18.12 32.64
CA LEU A 34 9.38 18.02 32.14
C LEU A 34 10.25 19.17 32.66
N LYS A 35 11.50 18.84 33.03
CA LYS A 35 12.39 19.73 33.78
C LYS A 35 12.96 20.88 32.95
N SER A 36 12.95 20.77 31.62
CA SER A 36 13.53 21.78 30.73
C SER A 36 12.75 21.93 29.42
N ARG A 37 12.76 23.14 28.87
CA ARG A 37 12.17 23.47 27.56
C ARG A 37 12.76 22.62 26.43
N VAL A 38 14.05 22.31 26.51
CA VAL A 38 14.73 21.46 25.53
C VAL A 38 14.20 20.03 25.57
N GLN A 39 13.96 19.46 26.76
CA GLN A 39 13.34 18.13 26.89
C GLN A 39 11.90 18.12 26.37
N ALA A 40 11.12 19.18 26.61
CA ALA A 40 9.76 19.30 26.10
C ALA A 40 9.72 19.34 24.55
N ILE A 41 10.60 20.12 23.93
CA ILE A 41 10.74 20.18 22.47
C ILE A 41 11.19 18.83 21.92
N ALA A 42 12.19 18.20 22.55
CA ALA A 42 12.68 16.88 22.13
C ALA A 42 11.59 15.82 22.20
N ALA A 43 10.76 15.83 23.26
CA ALA A 43 9.62 14.91 23.40
C ALA A 43 8.58 15.14 22.29
N LEU A 44 8.23 16.40 21.98
CA LEU A 44 7.31 16.71 20.88
C LEU A 44 7.84 16.23 19.53
N VAL A 45 9.11 16.50 19.23
CA VAL A 45 9.74 16.09 17.97
C VAL A 45 9.79 14.56 17.87
N ALA A 46 10.24 13.88 18.92
CA ALA A 46 10.29 12.42 18.96
C ALA A 46 8.89 11.79 18.79
N GLY A 47 7.89 12.30 19.53
CA GLY A 47 6.51 11.84 19.41
C GLY A 47 5.94 12.04 18.00
N SER A 48 6.20 13.20 17.39
CA SER A 48 5.77 13.50 16.02
C SER A 48 6.41 12.57 14.99
N ILE A 49 7.71 12.27 15.13
CA ILE A 49 8.42 11.33 14.26
C ILE A 49 7.83 9.91 14.39
N VAL A 50 7.56 9.47 15.62
CA VAL A 50 6.96 8.15 15.87
C VAL A 50 5.58 8.06 15.23
N LEU A 51 4.73 9.07 15.40
CA LEU A 51 3.38 9.09 14.81
C LEU A 51 3.43 9.17 13.27
N ALA A 52 4.32 9.98 12.69
CA ALA A 52 4.49 10.05 11.24
C ALA A 52 4.98 8.72 10.65
N ALA A 53 5.94 8.05 11.31
CA ALA A 53 6.38 6.72 10.89
C ALA A 53 5.25 5.69 10.99
N LEU A 54 4.44 5.78 12.05
CA LEU A 54 3.24 4.97 12.24
C LEU A 54 2.22 5.18 11.12
N GLU A 55 1.95 6.42 10.72
CA GLU A 55 1.08 6.72 9.58
C GLU A 55 1.60 6.11 8.29
N VAL A 56 2.91 6.18 8.02
CA VAL A 56 3.50 5.55 6.83
C VAL A 56 3.35 4.02 6.87
N VAL A 57 3.56 3.39 8.03
CA VAL A 57 3.41 1.94 8.20
C VAL A 57 1.95 1.52 8.10
N LEU A 58 1.06 2.26 8.76
CA LEU A 58 -0.38 2.00 8.76
C LEU A 58 -0.96 2.23 7.37
N ALA A 59 -0.63 3.34 6.70
CA ALA A 59 -0.99 3.59 5.31
C ALA A 59 -0.38 2.54 4.36
N GLY A 60 0.84 2.06 4.61
CA GLY A 60 1.38 0.93 3.87
C GLY A 60 0.59 -0.37 4.06
N SER A 61 -0.03 -0.55 5.24
CA SER A 61 -0.80 -1.76 5.60
C SER A 61 -2.27 -1.72 5.20
N SER A 62 -2.93 -0.57 5.35
CA SER A 62 -4.34 -0.34 4.97
C SER A 62 -4.49 0.07 3.51
N VAL A 63 -3.43 0.58 2.90
CA VAL A 63 -3.35 0.98 1.50
C VAL A 63 -2.32 0.11 0.76
N SER A 64 -2.50 -1.20 0.89
CA SER A 64 -1.80 -2.17 0.04
C SER A 64 -2.37 -2.09 -1.38
N PHE A 65 -2.10 -0.99 -2.07
CA PHE A 65 -2.55 -0.73 -3.44
C PHE A 65 -2.19 -1.89 -4.36
N PHE A 66 -1.02 -2.51 -4.15
CA PHE A 66 -0.65 -3.71 -4.89
C PHE A 66 -1.52 -4.94 -4.55
N LYS A 67 -1.95 -5.13 -3.30
CA LYS A 67 -2.91 -6.19 -2.96
C LYS A 67 -4.29 -5.92 -3.53
N ALA A 68 -4.76 -4.67 -3.47
CA ALA A 68 -6.00 -4.27 -4.13
C ALA A 68 -5.93 -4.56 -5.63
N GLN A 69 -4.81 -4.25 -6.26
CA GLN A 69 -4.52 -4.58 -7.66
C GLN A 69 -4.49 -6.08 -7.94
N GLN A 70 -3.91 -6.91 -7.06
CA GLN A 70 -3.95 -8.37 -7.17
C GLN A 70 -5.39 -8.90 -7.14
N VAL A 71 -6.20 -8.40 -6.20
CA VAL A 71 -7.62 -8.77 -6.08
C VAL A 71 -8.37 -8.35 -7.34
N GLN A 72 -8.18 -7.11 -7.80
CA GLN A 72 -8.82 -6.61 -9.02
C GLN A 72 -8.44 -7.45 -10.25
N THR A 73 -7.16 -7.79 -10.40
CA THR A 73 -6.68 -8.61 -11.53
C THR A 73 -7.36 -9.98 -11.51
N SER A 74 -7.47 -10.62 -10.35
CA SER A 74 -8.17 -11.90 -10.21
C SER A 74 -9.68 -11.82 -10.48
N ALA A 75 -10.31 -10.68 -10.13
CA ALA A 75 -11.72 -10.46 -10.43
C ALA A 75 -11.96 -10.28 -11.93
N CYS A 76 -11.11 -9.50 -12.60
CA CYS A 76 -11.14 -9.32 -14.06
C CYS A 76 -10.86 -10.62 -14.82
N GLU A 77 -9.97 -11.48 -14.29
CA GLU A 77 -9.76 -12.83 -14.83
C GLU A 77 -11.03 -13.67 -14.72
N LEU A 78 -11.63 -13.73 -13.54
CA LEU A 78 -12.86 -14.51 -13.33
C LEU A 78 -14.03 -14.00 -14.19
N GLU A 79 -14.15 -12.68 -14.36
CA GLU A 79 -15.14 -12.06 -15.23
C GLU A 79 -14.90 -12.42 -16.70
N GLY A 80 -13.66 -12.33 -17.18
CA GLY A 80 -13.30 -12.73 -18.54
C GLY A 80 -13.53 -14.22 -18.81
N GLU A 81 -13.21 -15.08 -17.84
CA GLU A 81 -13.47 -16.52 -17.95
C GLU A 81 -14.96 -16.87 -17.92
N SER A 82 -15.76 -16.12 -17.15
CA SER A 82 -17.21 -16.32 -17.05
C SER A 82 -17.96 -15.81 -18.28
N ALA A 83 -17.49 -14.71 -18.87
CA ALA A 83 -18.06 -14.11 -20.07
C ALA A 83 -17.72 -14.89 -21.35
N HIS A 84 -16.58 -15.59 -21.37
CA HIS A 84 -16.08 -16.34 -22.53
C HIS A 84 -15.73 -17.80 -22.18
N PRO A 85 -16.72 -18.63 -21.79
CA PRO A 85 -16.49 -20.02 -21.42
C PRO A 85 -15.92 -20.87 -22.57
N GLU A 86 -16.18 -20.50 -23.82
CA GLU A 86 -15.63 -21.12 -25.02
C GLU A 86 -14.11 -20.90 -25.19
N ALA A 87 -13.60 -19.76 -24.71
CA ALA A 87 -12.17 -19.45 -24.78
C ALA A 87 -11.36 -20.28 -23.77
N ARG A 88 -12.00 -20.73 -22.68
CA ARG A 88 -11.42 -21.63 -21.66
C ARG A 88 -11.04 -23.00 -22.20
N LEU A 89 -11.71 -23.46 -23.26
CA LEU A 89 -11.44 -24.75 -23.92
C LEU A 89 -10.28 -24.69 -24.94
N GLY A 90 -9.55 -23.57 -24.99
CA GLY A 90 -8.36 -23.41 -25.83
C GLY A 90 -8.62 -22.86 -27.23
N VAL A 91 -9.82 -22.32 -27.48
CA VAL A 91 -10.23 -21.83 -28.81
C VAL A 91 -9.61 -20.46 -29.13
N ASP A 92 -9.50 -19.55 -28.15
CA ASP A 92 -8.81 -18.26 -28.37
C ASP A 92 -8.40 -17.57 -27.05
N VAL A 93 -7.17 -17.85 -26.59
CA VAL A 93 -6.60 -17.29 -25.35
C VAL A 93 -6.48 -15.76 -25.39
N ASN A 94 -6.45 -15.16 -26.59
CA ASN A 94 -6.33 -13.71 -26.75
C ASN A 94 -7.61 -12.97 -26.35
N VAL A 95 -8.77 -13.63 -26.35
CA VAL A 95 -10.05 -13.01 -25.99
C VAL A 95 -10.07 -12.69 -24.50
N ILE A 96 -9.75 -13.67 -23.66
CA ILE A 96 -9.67 -13.49 -22.20
C ILE A 96 -8.56 -12.49 -21.86
N HIS A 97 -7.41 -12.57 -22.53
CA HIS A 97 -6.31 -11.61 -22.31
C HIS A 97 -6.74 -10.16 -22.57
N LYS A 98 -7.40 -9.88 -23.71
CA LYS A 98 -7.90 -8.54 -24.03
C LYS A 98 -8.99 -8.09 -23.06
N HIS A 99 -9.86 -9.00 -22.63
CA HIS A 99 -10.89 -8.71 -21.66
C HIS A 99 -10.30 -8.24 -20.32
N ILE A 100 -9.30 -8.96 -19.81
CA ILE A 100 -8.62 -8.60 -18.56
C ILE A 100 -7.94 -7.23 -18.68
N LEU A 101 -7.25 -6.96 -19.80
CA LEU A 101 -6.65 -5.64 -20.04
C LEU A 101 -7.69 -4.52 -20.03
N GLY A 102 -8.85 -4.74 -20.68
CA GLY A 102 -9.95 -3.79 -20.70
C GLY A 102 -10.54 -3.54 -19.30
N CYS A 103 -10.86 -4.61 -18.57
CA CYS A 103 -11.38 -4.53 -17.20
C CYS A 103 -10.42 -3.81 -16.25
N MET A 104 -9.11 -4.09 -16.35
CA MET A 104 -8.10 -3.39 -15.56
C MET A 104 -7.98 -1.91 -15.94
N GLN A 105 -8.10 -1.58 -17.23
CA GLN A 105 -8.09 -0.20 -17.71
C GLN A 105 -9.32 0.59 -17.20
N GLU A 106 -10.50 -0.02 -17.22
CA GLU A 106 -11.73 0.56 -16.66
C GLU A 106 -11.64 0.74 -15.13
N ALA A 107 -10.96 -0.18 -14.44
CA ALA A 107 -10.66 -0.07 -13.02
C ALA A 107 -9.56 0.96 -12.69
N GLY A 108 -9.00 1.66 -13.69
CA GLY A 108 -8.02 2.72 -13.49
C GLY A 108 -6.56 2.25 -13.39
N TYR A 109 -6.25 1.07 -13.93
CA TYR A 109 -4.89 0.53 -14.02
C TYR A 109 -4.37 0.54 -15.46
N GLU A 110 -3.09 0.86 -15.61
CA GLU A 110 -2.40 0.85 -16.91
C GLU A 110 -1.37 -0.26 -16.97
N TRP A 111 -1.22 -0.85 -18.17
CA TRP A 111 -0.18 -1.84 -18.44
C TRP A 111 1.22 -1.20 -18.42
N ALA A 112 2.05 -1.65 -17.47
CA ALA A 112 3.39 -1.13 -17.21
C ALA A 112 4.39 -2.29 -17.01
N PRO A 113 5.00 -2.83 -18.09
CA PRO A 113 5.83 -4.04 -18.04
C PRO A 113 7.26 -3.80 -17.51
N ALA A 114 7.45 -2.79 -16.66
CA ALA A 114 8.76 -2.40 -16.16
C ALA A 114 9.29 -3.34 -15.06
N HIS A 115 8.39 -3.96 -14.29
CA HIS A 115 8.75 -4.80 -13.15
C HIS A 115 9.41 -6.13 -13.56
N ARG A 116 10.38 -6.63 -12.78
CA ARG A 116 11.11 -7.88 -13.10
C ARG A 116 10.15 -9.07 -13.27
N ASN A 117 9.24 -9.25 -12.32
CA ASN A 117 8.28 -10.35 -12.35
C ASN A 117 7.28 -10.24 -13.52
N CYS A 118 7.08 -9.05 -14.09
CA CYS A 118 6.30 -8.90 -15.32
C CYS A 118 7.13 -9.31 -16.55
N LYS A 119 8.43 -8.96 -16.59
CA LYS A 119 9.31 -9.36 -17.69
C LYS A 119 9.46 -10.88 -17.77
N ASP A 120 9.49 -11.56 -16.63
CA ASP A 120 9.57 -13.02 -16.57
C ASP A 120 8.27 -13.70 -17.02
N ALA A 121 7.11 -13.05 -16.83
CA ALA A 121 5.80 -13.56 -17.23
C ALA A 121 4.85 -12.42 -17.67
N PRO A 122 4.91 -11.96 -18.94
CA PRO A 122 4.11 -10.84 -19.44
C PRO A 122 2.69 -11.27 -19.83
N VAL A 123 1.92 -11.73 -18.84
CA VAL A 123 0.53 -12.20 -19.01
C VAL A 123 -0.46 -11.25 -18.33
N ALA A 124 -1.67 -11.11 -18.89
CA ALA A 124 -2.69 -10.18 -18.37
C ALA A 124 -3.13 -10.48 -16.94
N THR A 125 -3.00 -11.73 -16.48
CA THR A 125 -3.33 -12.12 -15.10
C THR A 125 -2.22 -11.74 -14.10
N ASN A 126 -1.06 -11.28 -14.59
CA ASN A 126 0.06 -10.90 -13.74
C ASN A 126 -0.11 -9.47 -13.23
N ALA A 127 -0.49 -9.32 -11.97
CA ALA A 127 -0.64 -8.03 -11.32
C ALA A 127 0.63 -7.16 -11.39
N TYR A 128 1.84 -7.74 -11.43
CA TYR A 128 3.10 -6.98 -11.55
C TYR A 128 3.24 -6.22 -12.87
N CYS A 129 2.41 -6.53 -13.87
CA CYS A 129 2.39 -5.86 -15.16
C CYS A 129 1.52 -4.61 -15.20
N TYR A 130 0.95 -4.17 -14.07
CA TYR A 130 0.08 -3.01 -14.01
C TYR A 130 0.56 -1.97 -13.01
N LEU A 131 0.13 -0.72 -13.20
CA LEU A 131 0.26 0.38 -12.25
C LEU A 131 -1.02 1.22 -12.26
N PRO A 132 -1.43 1.82 -11.13
CA PRO A 132 -2.51 2.80 -11.13
C PRO A 132 -2.28 3.93 -12.14
N ALA A 133 -3.34 4.44 -12.75
CA ALA A 133 -3.30 5.59 -13.64
C ALA A 133 -3.11 6.91 -12.87
N THR A 134 -3.61 6.98 -11.62
CA THR A 134 -3.53 8.18 -10.79
C THR A 134 -2.14 8.35 -10.17
N GLY A 135 -1.63 9.60 -10.11
CA GLY A 135 -0.23 9.87 -9.77
C GLY A 135 0.17 9.49 -8.34
N PHE A 136 -0.71 9.68 -7.36
CA PHE A 136 -0.42 9.36 -5.96
C PHE A 136 -0.36 7.85 -5.71
N GLU A 137 -1.38 7.12 -6.17
CA GLU A 137 -1.47 5.67 -6.03
C GLU A 137 -0.34 5.01 -6.83
N ARG A 138 -0.05 5.50 -8.04
CA ARG A 138 1.09 5.05 -8.84
C ARG A 138 2.41 5.17 -8.10
N ALA A 139 2.66 6.31 -7.45
CA ALA A 139 3.91 6.54 -6.73
C ALA A 139 4.07 5.57 -5.55
N ILE A 140 2.98 5.34 -4.80
CA ILE A 140 2.99 4.41 -3.66
C ILE A 140 3.14 2.96 -4.15
N THR A 141 2.35 2.53 -5.14
CA THR A 141 2.44 1.17 -5.70
C THR A 141 3.82 0.91 -6.30
N ALA A 142 4.37 1.87 -7.06
CA ALA A 142 5.72 1.73 -7.62
C ALA A 142 6.81 1.65 -6.54
N PHE A 143 6.62 2.34 -5.42
CA PHE A 143 7.50 2.21 -4.26
C PHE A 143 7.35 0.85 -3.59
N GLN A 144 6.11 0.38 -3.36
CA GLN A 144 5.81 -0.94 -2.78
C GLN A 144 6.44 -2.08 -3.60
N LEU A 145 6.25 -2.03 -4.92
CA LEU A 145 6.79 -3.02 -5.86
C LEU A 145 8.32 -3.13 -5.83
N ARG A 146 9.06 -2.12 -5.35
CA ARG A 146 10.53 -2.23 -5.21
C ARG A 146 10.98 -3.16 -4.09
N PHE A 147 10.08 -3.48 -3.15
CA PHE A 147 10.38 -4.31 -1.98
C PHE A 147 9.82 -5.74 -2.08
N GLU A 148 9.16 -6.09 -3.19
CA GLU A 148 8.73 -7.45 -3.54
C GLU A 148 9.65 -8.06 -4.60
#